data_AF-A0A971NM15-F1
#
_entry.id   AF-A0A971NM15-F1
#
_cell.length_a   1.000
_cell.length_b   1.000
_cell.length_c   1.000
_cell.angle_alpha   90.00
_cell.angle_beta   90.00
_cell.angle_gamma   90.00
#
_symmetry.space_group_name_H-M   'P 1'
#
loop_
_entity.id
_entity.type
_entity.pdbx_description
1 polymer ?
#
loop_
_entity_poly.entity_id
_entity_poly.type
_entity_poly.pdbx_seq_one_letter_code
_entity_poly.pdbx_strand_id
1 'polypeptide(L)' 'DDDFAKRIRLGAEIRLPKFLSIRAGLYQGYLTSGLSLDARFVQLDVLTYAEEIGAHAGQRIDRRYSMRFIMGF' A
#
# COMPACT_ATOMS: atom_id res chain seq x y z
N ASP A 1 -18.29 -4.41 20.81
CA ASP A 1 -17.69 -5.55 20.11
C ASP A 1 -17.60 -5.18 18.64
N ASP A 2 -16.60 -4.36 18.28
CA ASP A 2 -16.52 -3.70 16.97
C ASP A 2 -15.43 -4.36 16.12
N ASP A 3 -15.61 -5.66 15.90
CA ASP A 3 -14.64 -6.53 15.20
C ASP A 3 -14.84 -6.54 13.68
N PHE A 4 -15.92 -5.94 13.18
CA PHE A 4 -16.24 -5.92 11.76
C PHE A 4 -15.22 -5.13 10.94
N ALA A 5 -14.79 -3.95 11.40
CA ALA A 5 -13.79 -3.14 10.70
C ALA A 5 -12.43 -3.86 10.57
N LYS A 6 -12.05 -4.64 11.59
CA LYS A 6 -10.79 -5.40 11.63
C LYS A 6 -10.79 -6.62 10.70
N ARG A 7 -11.95 -7.09 10.24
CA ARG A 7 -12.07 -8.22 9.31
C ARG A 7 -12.15 -7.79 7.84
N ILE A 8 -12.40 -6.52 7.59
CA ILE A 8 -12.50 -5.99 6.23
C ILE A 8 -11.10 -5.85 5.64
N ARG A 9 -10.89 -6.56 4.53
CA ARG A 9 -9.70 -6.49 3.69
C ARG A 9 -10.18 -6.22 2.28
N LEU A 10 -10.09 -4.97 1.85
CA LEU A 10 -10.50 -4.54 0.52
C LEU A 10 -9.28 -3.97 -0.20
N GLY A 11 -9.13 -4.27 -1.48
CA GLY A 11 -8.02 -3.77 -2.27
C GLY A 11 -8.53 -3.40 -3.66
N ALA A 12 -8.12 -2.24 -4.13
CA ALA A 12 -8.33 -1.75 -5.47
C ALA A 12 -6.96 -1.55 -6.13
N GLU A 13 -6.79 -2.11 -7.31
CA GLU A 13 -5.59 -1.90 -8.13
C GLU A 13 -6.02 -1.39 -9.50
N ILE A 14 -5.42 -0.28 -9.92
CA ILE A 14 -5.62 0.33 -11.22
C ILE A 14 -4.31 0.21 -11.97
N ARG A 15 -4.28 -0.65 -12.98
CA ARG A 15 -3.13 -0.78 -13.88
C ARG A 15 -3.36 0.11 -15.10
N LEU A 16 -2.49 1.10 -15.27
CA LEU A 16 -2.44 1.90 -16.48
C LEU A 16 -1.57 1.18 -17.53
N PRO A 17 -1.99 1.16 -18.81
CA PRO A 17 -1.46 0.28 -19.85
C PRO A 17 -0.03 0.58 -20.31
N LYS A 18 0.59 1.63 -19.77
CA LYS A 18 1.86 2.14 -20.27
C LYS A 18 2.99 1.73 -19.34
N PHE A 19 3.02 2.24 -18.11
CA PHE A 19 4.16 2.03 -17.20
C PHE A 19 3.78 2.18 -15.73
N LEU A 20 2.50 2.33 -15.40
CA LEU A 20 2.09 2.80 -14.07
C LEU A 20 0.95 1.95 -13.54
N SER A 21 1.09 1.48 -12.31
CA SER A 21 0.03 0.83 -11.56
C SER A 21 -0.14 1.56 -10.24
N ILE A 22 -1.38 1.80 -9.85
CA ILE A 22 -1.72 2.46 -8.60
C ILE A 22 -2.55 1.48 -7.80
N ARG A 23 -2.20 1.29 -6.53
CA ARG A 23 -2.86 0.35 -5.62
C ARG A 23 -3.36 1.14 -4.42
N ALA A 24 -4.57 0.85 -3.97
CA ALA A 24 -5.11 1.34 -2.73
C ALA A 24 -5.83 0.19 -2.04
N GLY A 25 -5.67 0.03 -0.74
CA GLY A 25 -6.34 -1.03 0.00
C GLY A 25 -6.72 -0.59 1.39
N LEU A 26 -7.74 -1.21 1.96
CA LEU A 26 -8.13 -1.10 3.34
C LEU A 26 -7.81 -2.44 4.01
N TYR A 27 -6.91 -2.46 4.97
CA TYR A 27 -6.55 -3.65 5.74
C TYR A 27 -6.91 -3.44 7.20
N GLN A 28 -7.91 -4.19 7.70
CA GLN A 28 -8.34 -4.16 9.10
C GLN A 28 -8.73 -2.76 9.62
N GLY A 29 -9.28 -1.92 8.74
CA GLY A 29 -9.64 -0.53 9.03
C GLY A 29 -8.57 0.50 8.65
N TYR A 30 -7.39 0.06 8.20
CA TYR A 30 -6.26 0.94 7.84
C TYR A 30 -6.14 1.13 6.34
N LEU A 31 -6.02 2.40 5.92
CA LEU A 31 -5.84 2.74 4.50
C LEU A 31 -4.39 2.54 4.09
N THR A 32 -4.21 1.88 2.96
CA THR A 32 -2.93 1.55 2.35
C THR A 32 -2.95 2.09 0.94
N SER A 33 -1.83 2.64 0.47
CA SER A 33 -1.69 3.04 -0.92
C SER A 33 -0.30 2.71 -1.46
N GLY A 34 -0.24 2.51 -2.76
CA GLY A 34 0.93 2.04 -3.47
C GLY A 34 0.94 2.55 -4.90
N LEU A 35 2.14 2.74 -5.43
CA LEU A 35 2.38 3.18 -6.78
C LEU A 35 3.55 2.35 -7.31
N SER A 36 3.32 1.69 -8.44
CA SER A 36 4.29 0.85 -9.12
C SER A 36 4.53 1.42 -10.50
N LEU A 37 5.78 1.71 -10.83
CA LEU A 37 6.24 2.13 -12.14
C LEU A 37 6.96 0.95 -12.79
N ASP A 38 6.40 0.43 -13.86
CA ASP A 38 6.94 -0.68 -14.64
C ASP A 38 7.51 -0.16 -15.95
N ALA A 39 8.82 -0.26 -16.12
CA ALA A 39 9.49 0.01 -17.39
C ALA A 39 10.17 -1.26 -17.88
N ARG A 40 10.41 -1.34 -19.19
CA ARG A 40 10.89 -2.56 -19.87
C ARG A 40 12.13 -3.23 -19.26
N PHE A 41 12.96 -2.48 -18.54
CA PHE A 41 14.22 -2.96 -17.93
C PHE A 41 14.35 -2.62 -16.44
N VAL A 42 13.39 -1.87 -15.89
CA VAL A 42 13.42 -1.41 -14.49
C VAL A 42 12.00 -1.34 -13.94
N GLN A 43 11.83 -1.81 -12.71
CA GLN A 43 10.57 -1.70 -11.98
C GLN A 43 10.82 -0.95 -10.68
N LEU A 44 10.04 0.09 -10.45
CA LEU A 44 10.06 0.90 -9.25
C LEU A 44 8.74 0.73 -8.51
N ASP A 45 8.77 0.26 -7.28
CA ASP A 45 7.57 0.06 -6.48
C ASP A 45 7.68 0.90 -5.21
N VAL A 46 6.77 1.86 -5.07
CA VAL A 46 6.69 2.76 -3.93
C VAL A 46 5.39 2.47 -3.20
N LEU A 47 5.52 2.07 -1.95
CA LEU A 47 4.42 1.65 -1.12
C LEU A 47 4.38 2.54 0.10
N THR A 48 3.22 3.16 0.33
CA THR A 48 2.96 3.95 1.52
C THR A 48 1.80 3.29 2.27
N TYR A 49 2.17 2.49 3.27
CA TYR A 49 1.19 1.88 4.15
C TYR A 49 1.03 2.82 5.35
N ALA A 50 -0.18 3.38 5.52
CA ALA A 50 -0.55 4.01 6.79
C ALA A 50 -0.99 2.90 7.74
N GLU A 51 -0.02 2.16 8.26
CA GLU A 51 -0.26 1.15 9.29
C GLU A 51 -0.02 1.82 10.65
N GLU A 52 -1.06 1.91 11.48
CA GLU A 52 -0.92 2.44 12.82
C GLU A 52 -0.25 1.37 13.69
N ILE A 53 1.07 1.47 13.91
CA ILE A 53 1.78 0.56 14.82
C ILE A 53 1.49 1.00 16.26
N GLY A 54 0.32 0.61 16.76
CA GLY A 54 -0.11 0.83 18.12
C GLY A 54 -1.23 -0.14 18.50
N ALA A 55 -1.15 -0.74 19.69
CA ALA A 55 -2.21 -1.60 20.22
C ALA A 55 -3.55 -0.85 20.45
N HIS A 56 -3.58 0.47 20.25
CA HIS A 56 -4.73 1.34 20.41
C HIS A 56 -4.76 2.42 19.32
N ALA A 57 -5.96 2.69 18.78
CA ALA A 57 -6.21 3.78 17.86
C ALA A 57 -5.95 5.15 18.54
N GLY A 58 -5.08 5.98 17.96
CA GLY A 58 -4.89 7.39 18.29
C GLY A 58 -3.50 7.81 18.79
N GLN A 59 -2.49 6.95 18.90
CA GLN A 59 -1.26 7.31 19.63
C GLN A 59 -0.02 7.59 18.77
N ARG A 60 0.10 7.02 17.56
CA ARG A 60 1.26 7.29 16.69
C ARG A 60 0.99 6.92 15.24
N ILE A 61 0.84 7.93 14.39
CA ILE A 61 0.76 7.77 12.93
C ILE A 61 2.19 7.55 12.43
N ASP A 62 2.71 6.32 12.52
CA ASP A 62 4.00 5.96 11.94
C ASP A 62 3.79 5.65 10.45
N ARG A 63 3.92 6.69 9.61
CA ARG A 63 3.87 6.51 8.15
C ARG A 63 5.14 5.82 7.69
N ARG A 64 5.04 4.54 7.35
CA ARG A 64 6.14 3.79 6.76
C ARG A 64 6.10 3.89 5.24
N TYR A 65 7.20 4.41 4.71
CA TYR A 65 7.47 4.44 3.29
C TYR A 65 8.36 3.26 2.95
N SER A 66 7.86 2.34 2.13
CA SER A 66 8.64 1.25 1.57
C SER A 66 8.87 1.53 0.10
N MET A 67 10.13 1.52 -0.33
CA MET A 67 10.50 1.69 -1.72
C MET A 67 11.31 0.48 -2.14
N ARG A 68 10.93 -0.09 -3.28
CA ARG A 68 11.58 -1.24 -3.88
C ARG A 68 11.97 -0.84 -5.29
N PHE A 69 13.24 -1.05 -5.60
CA PHE A 69 13.78 -0.85 -6.94
C PHE A 69 14.30 -2.19 -7.44
N ILE A 70 13.86 -2.58 -8.63
CA ILE A 70 14.26 -3.80 -9.31
C ILE A 70 14.81 -3.39 -10.67
N MET A 71 16.00 -3.86 -10.97
CA MET A 71 16.63 -3.69 -12.28
C MET A 71 17.13 -5.06 -12.72
N GLY A 72 16.66 -5.54 -13.88
CA GLY A 72 16.95 -6.87 -14.36
C GLY A 72 16.74 -6.99 -15.87
N PHE A 73 17.58 -7.79 -16.50
CA PHE A 73 17.55 -8.14 -17.92
C PHE A 73 17.20 -9.63 -18.06
#